data_AF-A0A2K9EAE6-F1
#
_entry.id   AF-A0A2K9EAE6-F1
#
_cell.length_a   1.000
_cell.length_b   1.000
_cell.length_c   1.000
_cell.angle_alpha   90.00
_cell.angle_beta   90.00
_cell.angle_gamma   90.00
#
_symmetry.space_group_name_H-M   'P 1'
#
loop_
_entity.id
_entity.type
_entity.pdbx_description
1 polymer ?
#
loop_
_entity_poly.entity_id
_entity_poly.type
_entity_poly.pdbx_seq_one_letter_code
_entity_poly.pdbx_strand_id
1 'polypeptide(L)'
;MATKRINLSFSLDREDDVKVYNILSAQKYKTDYVIKAVINYLEKENKMILDKEKIKEIIKEAILECGINGIDINKAENNEQKLPKEIFDMFNSL
;
A
#
# COMPACT_ATOMS: atom_id res chain seq x y z
N MET A 1 34.20 10.11 0.62
CA MET A 1 32.94 10.37 -0.11
C MET A 1 32.61 11.85 -0.01
N ALA A 2 32.15 12.48 -1.09
CA ALA A 2 31.76 13.90 -1.07
C ALA A 2 30.32 14.03 -0.54
N THR A 3 30.10 14.95 0.40
CA THR A 3 28.77 15.27 0.93
C THR A 3 28.24 16.53 0.25
N LYS A 4 27.02 16.46 -0.30
CA LYS A 4 26.27 17.63 -0.79
C LYS A 4 25.02 17.83 0.08
N ARG A 5 24.64 19.09 0.28
CA ARG A 5 23.47 19.48 1.09
C ARG A 5 22.42 20.14 0.21
N ILE A 6 21.15 19.93 0.55
CA ILE A 6 20.00 20.60 -0.07
C ILE A 6 19.31 21.41 1.03
N ASN A 7 18.98 22.66 0.74
CA ASN A 7 18.24 23.51 1.67
C ASN A 7 16.74 23.37 1.39
N LEU A 8 15.94 23.20 2.44
CA LEU A 8 14.49 23.13 2.38
C LEU A 8 13.91 24.31 3.16
N SER A 9 12.82 24.89 2.65
CA SER A 9 12.06 25.95 3.31
C SER A 9 10.59 25.52 3.44
N PHE A 10 10.00 25.75 4.60
CA PHE A 10 8.62 25.39 4.92
C PHE A 10 7.82 26.66 5.17
N SER A 11 6.68 26.84 4.49
CA SER A 11 5.77 27.93 4.79
C SER A 11 4.91 27.58 6.00
N LEU A 12 4.91 28.42 7.04
CA LEU A 12 4.05 28.18 8.22
C LEU A 12 2.57 28.49 7.97
N ASP A 13 2.25 29.07 6.80
CA ASP A 13 0.88 29.34 6.36
C ASP A 13 0.25 28.14 5.65
N ARG A 14 1.05 27.13 5.28
CA ARG A 14 0.58 25.91 4.60
C ARG A 14 0.54 24.75 5.59
N GLU A 15 -0.65 24.17 5.78
CA GLU A 15 -0.87 23.13 6.79
C GLU A 15 0.09 21.94 6.62
N ASP A 16 0.31 21.46 5.40
CA ASP A 16 1.20 20.33 5.13
C ASP A 16 2.67 20.67 5.40
N ASP A 17 3.10 21.89 5.06
CA ASP A 17 4.46 22.36 5.32
C ASP A 17 4.70 22.42 6.84
N VAL A 18 3.72 22.90 7.63
CA VAL A 18 3.78 22.91 9.11
C VAL A 18 3.89 21.49 9.67
N LYS A 19 3.06 20.56 9.17
CA LYS A 19 3.11 19.15 9.60
C LYS A 19 4.48 18.54 9.34
N VAL A 20 4.99 18.65 8.11
CA VAL A 20 6.29 18.09 7.72
C VAL A 20 7.42 18.76 8.49
N TYR A 21 7.37 20.09 8.67
CA TYR A 21 8.34 20.83 9.47
C TYR A 21 8.39 20.29 10.90
N ASN A 22 7.24 20.14 11.57
CA ASN A 22 7.17 19.64 12.94
C ASN A 22 7.73 18.22 13.05
N ILE A 23 7.37 17.32 12.12
CA ILE A 23 7.89 15.95 12.07
C ILE A 23 9.42 15.94 11.94
N LEU A 24 9.96 16.67 10.97
CA LEU A 24 11.40 16.71 10.70
C LEU A 24 12.17 17.40 11.82
N SER A 25 11.63 18.48 12.39
CA SER A 25 12.27 19.23 13.48
C SER A 25 12.55 18.35 14.69
N ALA A 26 11.63 17.43 15.02
CA ALA A 26 11.73 16.48 16.12
C ALA A 26 12.74 15.34 15.87
N GLN A 27 13.17 15.09 14.63
CA GLN A 27 14.11 14.00 14.34
C GLN A 27 15.56 14.39 14.68
N LYS A 28 16.27 13.50 15.39
CA LYS A 28 17.72 13.63 15.66
C LYS A 28 18.54 13.54 14.37
N TYR A 29 18.16 12.66 13.44
CA TYR A 29 18.85 12.40 12.18
C TYR A 29 17.95 12.71 10.97
N LYS A 30 17.77 14.00 10.68
CA LYS A 30 16.82 14.51 9.66
C LYS A 30 17.08 13.96 8.26
N THR A 31 18.34 13.92 7.84
CA THR A 31 18.72 13.42 6.51
C THR A 31 18.39 11.94 6.34
N ASP A 32 18.67 11.10 7.34
CA ASP A 32 18.33 9.66 7.31
C ASP A 32 16.81 9.44 7.26
N TYR A 33 16.06 10.22 8.06
CA TYR A 33 14.60 10.17 8.05
C TYR A 33 14.03 10.51 6.65
N VAL A 34 14.52 11.59 6.02
CA VAL A 34 14.09 11.99 4.67
C VAL A 34 14.45 10.92 3.64
N ILE A 35 15.65 10.33 3.69
CA ILE A 35 16.05 9.24 2.79
C ILE A 35 15.06 8.08 2.87
N LYS A 36 14.76 7.61 4.08
CA LYS A 36 13.81 6.50 4.29
C LYS A 36 12.40 6.86 3.85
N ALA A 37 11.93 8.07 4.15
CA ALA A 37 10.61 8.54 3.77
C ALA A 37 10.44 8.61 2.25
N VAL A 38 11.42 9.16 1.53
CA VAL A 38 11.39 9.28 0.06
C VAL A 38 11.48 7.91 -0.61
N ILE A 39 12.39 7.03 -0.16
CA ILE A 39 12.48 5.66 -0.67
C ILE A 39 11.15 4.94 -0.46
N ASN A 40 10.60 4.96 0.76
CA ASN A 40 9.32 4.32 1.07
C ASN A 40 8.16 4.90 0.25
N TYR A 41 8.14 6.21 0.00
CA TYR A 41 7.11 6.84 -0.80
C TYR A 41 7.15 6.33 -2.25
N LEU A 42 8.33 6.34 -2.88
CA LEU A 42 8.52 5.84 -4.25
C LEU A 42 8.31 4.33 -4.34
N GLU A 43 8.76 3.56 -3.35
CA GLU A 43 8.51 2.13 -3.27
C GLU A 43 7.02 1.81 -3.04
N LYS A 44 6.30 2.63 -2.27
CA LYS A 44 4.85 2.50 -2.09
C LYS A 44 4.09 2.92 -3.33
N GLU A 45 4.49 3.94 -4.07
CA GLU A 45 3.89 4.23 -5.39
C GLU A 45 4.10 3.03 -6.35
N ASN A 46 5.28 2.41 -6.31
CA ASN A 46 5.57 1.20 -7.10
C ASN A 46 4.88 -0.07 -6.57
N LYS A 47 4.65 -0.20 -5.26
CA LYS A 47 3.96 -1.34 -4.61
C LYS A 47 2.44 -1.16 -4.50
N MET A 48 1.93 0.07 -4.61
CA MET A 48 0.49 0.39 -4.69
C MET A 48 -0.05 0.14 -6.10
N ILE A 49 0.84 -0.13 -7.06
CA ILE A 49 0.59 -1.19 -8.05
C ILE A 49 0.69 -2.54 -7.30
N LEU A 50 -0.19 -2.73 -6.30
CA LEU A 50 -0.50 -4.04 -5.79
C LEU A 50 -1.27 -4.64 -6.94
N ASP A 51 -0.49 -5.29 -7.81
CA ASP A 51 -0.87 -5.68 -9.14
C ASP A 51 -2.25 -6.30 -9.05
N LYS A 52 -3.26 -5.61 -9.61
CA LYS A 52 -4.64 -6.07 -9.54
C LYS A 52 -4.73 -7.52 -10.01
N GLU A 53 -3.81 -7.91 -10.90
CA GLU A 53 -3.61 -9.28 -11.34
C GLU A 53 -3.10 -10.20 -10.23
N LYS A 54 -2.09 -9.82 -9.45
CA LYS A 54 -1.64 -10.60 -8.28
C LYS A 54 -2.72 -10.75 -7.22
N ILE A 55 -3.50 -9.70 -6.95
CA ILE A 55 -4.64 -9.80 -6.02
C ILE A 55 -5.69 -10.79 -6.58
N LYS A 56 -5.97 -10.72 -7.88
CA LYS A 56 -6.87 -11.66 -8.55
C LYS A 56 -6.34 -13.10 -8.52
N GLU A 57 -5.04 -13.30 -8.68
CA GLU A 57 -4.42 -14.62 -8.62
C GLU A 57 -4.51 -15.19 -7.21
N ILE A 58 -4.17 -14.41 -6.18
CA ILE A 58 -4.30 -14.83 -4.77
C ILE A 58 -5.77 -15.20 -4.46
N ILE A 59 -6.73 -14.40 -4.93
CA ILE A 59 -8.16 -14.70 -4.74
C ILE A 59 -8.57 -15.98 -5.51
N LYS A 60 -8.10 -16.17 -6.74
CA LYS A 60 -8.39 -17.39 -7.51
C LYS A 60 -7.83 -18.63 -6.83
N GLU A 61 -6.60 -18.57 -6.35
CA GLU A 61 -5.96 -19.66 -5.62
C GLU A 61 -6.72 -20.00 -4.34
N ALA A 62 -7.08 -18.99 -3.52
CA ALA A 62 -7.87 -19.20 -2.31
C ALA A 62 -9.25 -19.83 -2.58
N ILE A 63 -9.94 -19.44 -3.66
CA ILE A 63 -11.23 -20.03 -4.07
C ILE A 63 -11.07 -21.51 -4.44
N LEU A 64 -10.00 -21.85 -5.17
CA LEU A 64 -9.67 -23.23 -5.55
C LEU A 64 -9.30 -24.08 -4.33
N GLU A 65 -8.50 -23.56 -3.41
CA GLU A 65 -8.12 -24.24 -2.17
C GLU A 65 -9.32 -24.50 -1.26
N CYS A 66 -10.33 -23.62 -1.26
CA CYS A 66 -11.61 -23.84 -0.58
C CYS A 66 -12.50 -24.90 -1.26
N GLY A 67 -12.05 -25.54 -2.34
CA GLY A 67 -12.78 -26.61 -3.05
C GLY A 67 -13.93 -26.10 -3.92
N ILE A 68 -13.99 -24.79 -4.21
CA ILE A 68 -14.98 -24.19 -5.09
C ILE A 68 -14.52 -24.38 -6.53
N ASN A 69 -14.76 -25.58 -7.05
CA ASN A 69 -14.51 -25.88 -8.46
C ASN A 69 -15.74 -25.48 -9.29
N GLY A 70 -15.60 -24.42 -10.09
CA GLY A 70 -16.59 -24.07 -11.12
C GLY A 70 -17.45 -22.85 -10.81
N ILE A 71 -16.83 -21.69 -10.55
CA ILE A 71 -17.50 -20.43 -10.88
C ILE A 71 -17.50 -20.33 -12.41
N ASP A 72 -18.60 -20.75 -13.01
CA ASP A 72 -18.93 -20.44 -14.40
C ASP A 72 -19.10 -18.92 -14.47
N ILE A 73 -18.00 -18.20 -14.72
CA ILE A 73 -17.89 -16.73 -14.66
C ILE A 73 -18.94 -16.07 -15.59
N ASN A 74 -19.40 -16.80 -16.61
CA ASN A 74 -20.42 -16.40 -17.57
C ASN A 74 -21.86 -16.49 -17.04
N LYS A 75 -22.09 -17.09 -15.86
CA LYS A 75 -23.41 -17.11 -15.16
C LYS A 75 -23.47 -16.15 -13.97
N ALA A 76 -22.42 -15.36 -13.74
CA ALA A 76 -22.32 -14.43 -12.63
C ALA A 76 -23.08 -13.10 -12.84
N GLU A 77 -24.03 -13.04 -13.78
CA GLU A 77 -24.84 -11.83 -13.98
C GLU A 77 -25.91 -11.62 -12.90
N ASN A 78 -26.21 -12.59 -12.02
CA ASN A 78 -27.30 -12.44 -11.04
C ASN A 78 -27.12 -13.21 -9.73
N ASN A 79 -25.91 -13.34 -9.20
CA ASN A 79 -25.73 -13.91 -7.86
C ASN A 79 -24.74 -13.09 -7.04
N GLU A 80 -25.27 -12.12 -6.28
CA GLU A 80 -24.67 -11.56 -5.06
C GLU A 80 -24.47 -12.63 -3.95
N GLN A 81 -24.52 -13.92 -4.29
CA GLN A 81 -24.29 -15.02 -3.37
C GLN A 81 -22.79 -15.20 -3.15
N LYS A 82 -22.33 -14.37 -2.20
CA LYS A 82 -21.39 -14.70 -1.14
C LYS A 82 -20.06 -15.25 -1.64
N LEU A 83 -19.10 -14.35 -1.80
CA LEU A 83 -17.72 -14.70 -1.46
C LEU A 83 -17.75 -15.40 -0.09
N PRO A 84 -17.22 -16.63 0.01
CA PRO A 84 -17.12 -17.34 1.28
C PRO A 84 -16.44 -16.46 2.33
N LYS A 85 -16.99 -16.44 3.54
CA LYS A 85 -16.42 -15.66 4.65
C LYS A 85 -14.98 -16.08 4.92
N GLU A 86 -14.68 -17.36 4.67
CA GLU A 86 -13.36 -17.94 4.78
C GLU A 86 -12.31 -17.19 3.95
N ILE A 87 -12.66 -16.65 2.77
CA ILE A 87 -11.73 -15.85 1.94
C ILE A 87 -11.35 -14.54 2.64
N PHE A 88 -12.31 -13.88 3.29
CA PHE A 88 -12.04 -12.64 4.01
C PHE A 88 -11.22 -12.88 5.28
N ASP A 89 -11.40 -14.03 5.93
CA ASP A 89 -10.63 -14.39 7.12
C ASP A 89 -9.14 -14.66 6.80
N MET A 90 -8.80 -15.13 5.59
CA MET A 90 -7.40 -15.30 5.13
C MET A 90 -6.63 -13.98 5.02
N PHE A 91 -7.32 -12.85 4.74
CA PHE A 91 -6.67 -11.53 4.68
C PHE A 91 -6.37 -10.95 6.06
N ASN A 92 -7.04 -11.40 7.12
CA ASN A 92 -6.77 -10.96 8.49
C ASN A 92 -5.49 -11.59 9.09
N SER A 93 -4.94 -12.62 8.42
CA SER A 93 -3.69 -13.29 8.80
C SER A 93 -2.45 -12.83 8.04
N LEU A 94 -2.57 -11.80 7.18
CA LEU A 94 -1.47 -11.10 6.51
C LEU A 94 -1.02 -9.87 7.32
#